data_AF-A0A0C3Q3W3-F1
#
_entry.id   AF-A0A0C3Q3W3-F1
#
_cell.length_a   1.000
_cell.length_b   1.000
_cell.length_c   1.000
_cell.angle_alpha   90.00
_cell.angle_beta   90.00
_cell.angle_gamma   90.00
#
_symmetry.space_group_name_H-M   'P 1'
#
loop_
_entity.id
_entity.type
_entity.pdbx_description
1 polymer ?
#
loop_
_entity_poly.entity_id
_entity_poly.type
_entity_poly.pdbx_seq_one_letter_code
_entity_poly.pdbx_strand_id
1 'polypeptide(L)'
;MAGQEYLTLSFALITYVTLLHHVDNISKSPSAVGSPGLRAGVEVCKAKLLKFFDKSTFESELYYIATVLDPLFKISLFRNNPEYFSDT
;
A
#
# COMPACT_ATOMS: atom_id res chain seq x y z
N MET A 1 -29.48 -1.60 5.41
CA MET A 1 -28.45 -2.37 4.68
C MET A 1 -27.15 -1.60 4.83
N ALA A 2 -26.14 -2.21 5.46
CA ALA A 2 -24.86 -1.56 5.72
C ALA A 2 -24.24 -1.09 4.40
N GLY A 3 -24.00 0.22 4.27
CA GLY A 3 -23.22 0.78 3.17
C GLY A 3 -21.83 0.16 3.23
N GLN A 4 -21.56 -0.71 2.27
CA GLN A 4 -20.31 -1.45 2.17
C GLN A 4 -19.15 -0.49 1.86
N GLU A 5 -18.55 0.12 2.88
CA GLU A 5 -17.22 0.78 2.84
C GLU A 5 -16.10 -0.27 2.73
N TYR A 6 -16.18 -1.16 1.73
CA TYR A 6 -15.11 -2.11 1.46
C TYR A 6 -14.14 -1.44 0.50
N LEU A 7 -12.85 -1.48 0.85
CA LEU A 7 -11.77 -1.24 -0.08
C LEU A 7 -12.04 -2.04 -1.35
N THR A 8 -12.23 -1.36 -2.48
CA THR A 8 -12.33 -2.04 -3.77
C THR A 8 -11.05 -2.83 -4.00
N LEU A 9 -11.14 -3.96 -4.70
CA LEU A 9 -9.97 -4.78 -5.02
C LEU A 9 -8.85 -3.94 -5.67
N SER A 10 -9.23 -2.92 -6.44
CA SER A 10 -8.34 -1.96 -7.09
C SER A 10 -7.61 -1.00 -6.15
N PHE A 11 -8.16 -0.71 -4.97
CA PHE A 11 -7.58 0.22 -4.01
C PHE A 11 -6.80 -0.47 -2.89
N ALA A 12 -6.93 -1.79 -2.77
CA ALA A 12 -6.30 -2.59 -1.72
C ALA A 12 -4.76 -2.45 -1.75
N LEU A 13 -4.11 -2.63 -2.91
CA LEU A 13 -2.65 -2.52 -3.01
C LEU A 13 -2.14 -1.13 -2.69
N ILE A 14 -2.80 -0.10 -3.23
CA ILE A 14 -2.46 1.31 -2.97
C ILE A 14 -2.55 1.61 -1.48
N THR A 15 -3.58 1.11 -0.82
CA THR A 15 -3.78 1.30 0.62
C THR A 15 -2.68 0.62 1.43
N TYR A 16 -2.33 -0.62 1.12
CA TYR A 16 -1.23 -1.31 1.80
C TYR A 16 0.10 -0.58 1.63
N VAL A 17 0.43 -0.14 0.41
CA VAL A 17 1.65 0.63 0.14
C VAL A 17 1.67 1.95 0.92
N THR A 18 0.54 2.66 0.95
CA THR A 18 0.40 3.92 1.70
C THR A 18 0.58 3.69 3.20
N LEU A 19 -0.05 2.66 3.76
CA LEU A 19 0.10 2.31 5.17
C LEU A 19 1.53 1.89 5.51
N LEU A 20 2.19 1.10 4.67
CA LEU A 20 3.59 0.71 4.85
C LEU A 20 4.51 1.93 4.88
N HIS A 21 4.33 2.87 3.95
CA HIS A 21 5.08 4.13 3.94
C HIS A 21 4.83 4.95 5.20
N HIS A 22 3.58 5.01 5.66
CA HIS A 22 3.24 5.76 6.86
C HIS A 22 3.86 5.15 8.12
N VAL A 23 3.80 3.82 8.26
CA VAL A 23 4.44 3.08 9.36
C VAL A 23 5.96 3.25 9.33
N ASP A 24 6.58 3.27 8.15
CA ASP A 24 8.01 3.54 7.99
C ASP A 24 8.40 4.97 8.40
N ASN A 25 7.55 5.95 8.14
CA ASN A 25 7.76 7.31 8.64
C ASN A 25 7.59 7.41 10.15
N ILE A 26 6.62 6.68 10.72
CA ILE A 26 6.44 6.61 12.17
C ILE A 26 7.64 5.96 12.84
N SER A 27 8.23 4.90 12.26
CA SER A 27 9.41 4.23 12.85
C SER A 27 10.64 5.15 12.93
N LYS A 28 10.74 6.11 12.00
CA LYS A 28 11.78 7.15 11.96
C LYS A 28 11.46 8.37 12.84
N SER A 29 10.24 8.48 13.37
CA SER A 29 9.83 9.63 14.17
C SER A 29 10.56 9.69 15.52
N PRO A 30 10.80 10.89 16.09
CA PRO A 30 11.46 11.05 17.39
C PRO A 30 10.74 10.29 18.51
N SER A 31 9.39 10.23 18.44
CA SER A 31 8.54 9.55 19.41
C SER A 31 8.76 8.04 19.41
N ALA A 32 8.93 7.42 18.22
CA ALA A 32 9.21 6.00 18.12
C ALA A 32 10.67 5.67 18.49
N VAL A 33 11.62 6.53 18.12
CA VAL A 33 13.03 6.34 18.47
C VAL A 33 13.26 6.45 19.99
N GLY A 34 12.55 7.36 20.67
CA GLY A 34 12.65 7.55 22.11
C GLY A 34 11.95 6.49 22.97
N SER A 35 11.12 5.62 22.37
CA SER A 35 10.37 4.59 23.09
C SER A 35 10.57 3.20 22.48
N PRO A 36 11.37 2.33 23.11
CA PRO A 36 11.63 0.97 22.61
C PRO A 36 10.36 0.14 22.43
N GLY A 37 9.37 0.29 23.32
CA GLY A 37 8.08 -0.41 23.22
C GLY A 37 7.24 0.06 22.04
N LEU A 38 7.21 1.38 21.78
CA LEU A 38 6.51 1.93 20.63
C LEU A 38 7.17 1.47 19.32
N ARG A 39 8.51 1.51 19.25
CA ARG A 39 9.26 1.01 18.11
C ARG A 39 8.97 -0.47 17.84
N ALA A 40 9.00 -1.32 18.86
CA ALA A 40 8.66 -2.74 18.71
C ALA A 40 7.23 -2.93 18.18
N GLY A 41 6.26 -2.15 18.68
CA GLY A 41 4.88 -2.18 18.17
C GLY A 41 4.77 -1.76 16.70
N VAL A 42 5.50 -0.71 16.30
CA VAL A 42 5.55 -0.23 14.91
C VAL A 42 6.17 -1.27 13.98
N GLU A 43 7.26 -1.92 14.40
CA GLU A 43 7.89 -3.02 13.62
C GLU A 43 6.96 -4.23 13.46
N VAL A 44 6.25 -4.63 14.52
CA VAL A 44 5.25 -5.71 14.42
C VAL A 44 4.11 -5.32 13.49
N CYS A 45 3.66 -4.07 13.53
CA CYS A 45 2.65 -3.54 12.61
C CYS A 45 3.13 -3.61 11.16
N LYS A 46 4.36 -3.15 10.88
CA LYS A 46 5.00 -3.21 9.57
C LYS A 46 5.08 -4.66 9.06
N ALA A 47 5.53 -5.59 9.90
CA ALA A 47 5.67 -6.99 9.54
C ALA A 47 4.31 -7.64 9.21
N LYS A 48 3.24 -7.30 9.94
CA LYS A 48 1.88 -7.76 9.62
C LYS A 48 1.39 -7.20 8.29
N LEU A 49 1.58 -5.91 8.05
CA LEU A 49 1.17 -5.27 6.79
C LEU A 49 1.90 -5.89 5.59
N LEU A 50 3.20 -6.13 5.68
CA LEU A 50 3.97 -6.83 4.65
C LEU A 50 3.44 -8.24 4.40
N LYS A 51 3.21 -9.02 5.46
CA LYS A 51 2.67 -10.37 5.33
C LYS A 51 1.31 -10.40 4.64
N PHE A 52 0.43 -9.45 4.95
CA PHE A 52 -0.88 -9.36 4.27
C PHE A 52 -0.72 -8.90 2.82
N PHE A 53 0.14 -7.92 2.55
CA PHE A 53 0.43 -7.47 1.20
C PHE A 53 0.96 -8.61 0.32
N ASP A 54 1.97 -9.34 0.80
CA ASP A 54 2.57 -10.49 0.11
C ASP A 54 1.54 -11.60 -0.12
N LYS A 55 0.70 -11.89 0.88
CA LYS A 55 -0.34 -12.90 0.74
C LYS A 55 -1.37 -12.49 -0.31
N SER A 56 -1.83 -11.24 -0.30
CA SER A 56 -2.78 -10.73 -1.28
C SER A 56 -2.22 -10.70 -2.70
N THR A 57 -0.94 -10.36 -2.88
CA THR A 57 -0.28 -10.36 -4.19
C THR A 57 0.06 -11.77 -4.69
N PHE A 58 0.42 -12.68 -3.78
CA PHE A 58 0.75 -14.07 -4.13
C PHE A 58 -0.48 -14.92 -4.43
N GLU A 59 -1.59 -14.73 -3.70
CA GLU A 59 -2.81 -15.55 -3.87
C GLU A 59 -3.62 -15.15 -5.11
N SER A 60 -3.44 -13.95 -5.67
CA SER A 60 -4.17 -13.56 -6.87
C SER A 60 -3.58 -12.37 -7.62
N GLU A 61 -3.23 -12.59 -8.89
CA GLU A 61 -2.92 -11.52 -9.84
C GLU A 61 -4.07 -10.52 -10.02
N LEU A 62 -5.30 -10.89 -9.62
CA LEU A 62 -6.48 -10.04 -9.70
C LEU A 62 -6.30 -8.72 -8.93
N TYR A 63 -5.58 -8.71 -7.81
CA TYR A 63 -5.31 -7.47 -7.08
C TYR A 63 -4.46 -6.51 -7.90
N TYR A 64 -3.43 -7.02 -8.59
CA TYR A 64 -2.58 -6.22 -9.47
C TYR A 64 -3.35 -5.73 -10.69
N ILE A 65 -4.09 -6.64 -11.35
CA ILE A 65 -4.91 -6.32 -12.52
C ILE A 65 -5.95 -5.25 -12.17
N ALA A 66 -6.69 -5.41 -11.07
CA ALA A 66 -7.69 -4.43 -10.67
C ALA A 66 -7.06 -3.08 -10.32
N THR A 67 -5.89 -3.06 -9.69
CA THR A 67 -5.16 -1.82 -9.37
C THR A 67 -4.69 -1.12 -10.64
N VAL A 68 -4.10 -1.85 -11.59
CA VAL A 68 -3.64 -1.28 -12.87
C VAL A 68 -4.81 -0.85 -13.75
N LEU A 69 -5.95 -1.53 -13.71
CA LEU A 69 -7.14 -1.14 -14.47
C LEU A 69 -7.89 0.04 -13.86
N ASP A 70 -7.62 0.39 -12.60
CA ASP A 70 -8.22 1.54 -11.94
C ASP A 70 -7.90 2.84 -12.69
N PRO A 71 -8.91 3.60 -13.15
CA PRO A 71 -8.67 4.83 -13.90
C PRO A 71 -7.85 5.86 -13.12
N LEU A 72 -8.03 5.97 -11.80
CA LEU A 72 -7.32 6.93 -10.97
C LEU A 72 -5.85 6.54 -10.82
N PHE A 73 -5.61 5.25 -10.61
CA PHE A 73 -4.24 4.73 -10.57
C PHE A 73 -3.54 4.91 -11.92
N LYS A 74 -4.20 4.57 -13.03
CA LYS A 74 -3.70 4.80 -14.40
C LYS A 74 -3.31 6.25 -14.62
N ILE A 75 -4.20 7.19 -14.33
CA ILE A 75 -3.93 8.63 -14.52
C ILE A 75 -2.70 9.07 -13.71
N SER A 76 -2.60 8.64 -12.46
CA SER A 76 -1.44 8.93 -11.61
C SER A 76 -0.15 8.30 -12.17
N LEU A 77 -0.22 7.04 -12.59
CA LEU A 77 0.91 6.29 -13.14
C LEU A 77 1.41 6.92 -14.45
N PHE A 78 0.50 7.30 -15.36
CA PHE A 78 0.81 8.00 -16.61
C PHE A 78 1.45 9.37 -16.36
N ARG A 79 0.93 10.14 -15.39
CA ARG A 79 1.46 11.47 -15.07
C ARG A 79 2.87 11.40 -14.50
N ASN A 80 3.15 10.39 -13.68
CA ASN A 80 4.41 10.27 -12.96
C ASN A 80 5.50 9.51 -13.74
N ASN A 81 5.12 8.74 -14.76
CA ASN A 81 6.05 7.92 -15.54
C ASN A 81 5.67 7.91 -17.04
N PRO A 82 5.76 9.06 -17.73
CA PRO A 82 5.41 9.15 -19.16
C PRO A 82 6.25 8.22 -20.06
N GLU A 83 7.47 7.88 -19.65
CA GLU A 83 8.44 7.06 -20.37
C GLU A 83 8.03 5.59 -20.57
N TYR A 84 7.16 5.04 -19.72
CA TYR A 84 6.66 3.66 -19.89
C TYR A 84 5.58 3.54 -20.97
N PHE A 85 5.09 4.68 -21.49
CA PHE A 85 3.94 4.73 -22.39
C PHE A 85 4.15 5.65 -23.60
N SER A 86 5.35 6.21 -23.74
CA SER A 86 5.77 6.82 -25.00
C SER A 86 6.14 5.71 -25.98
N ASP A 87 5.34 5.55 -27.04
CA ASP A 87 5.65 4.66 -28.16
C ASP A 87 7.02 5.05 -28.76
N THR A 88 8.05 4.23 -28.51
CA THR A 88 9.18 4.08 -29.44
C THR A 88 8.81 3.07 -30.52
#